data_AF-A0A6C0LKT8-F1
#
_entry.id   AF-A0A6C0LKT8-F1
#
_cell.length_a   1.000
_cell.length_b   1.000
_cell.length_c   1.000
_cell.angle_alpha   90.00
_cell.angle_beta   90.00
_cell.angle_gamma   90.00
#
_symmetry.space_group_name_H-M   'P 1'
#
loop_
_entity.id
_entity.type
_entity.pdbx_description
1 polymer ?
#
loop_
_entity_poly.entity_id
_entity_poly.type
_entity_poly.pdbx_seq_one_letter_code
_entity_poly.pdbx_strand_id
1 'polypeptide(L)'
;MNVLETSIIVFTIILSTIIVLWHIHNLSDHGAAGATGAASATLLNINYNKQKSEGSCSTSCDSIDPVSDPRYNMQQIIKQSILLEEHLTNKNKRCRDCITKHFLHIIGLAEEAQMLATNKIDKYPLINESVILYNELFKIWIKNKNLNGKDETYILYCTDKLRNHRKQLIVIYFFNEKYNIVDKDKHSEPHMY
;
A
#
# COMPACT_ATOMS: atom_id res chain seq x y z
N MET A 1 18.17 39.65 -29.78
CA MET A 1 18.54 38.23 -29.81
C MET A 1 18.66 37.83 -31.25
N ASN A 2 19.84 37.46 -31.71
CA ASN A 2 20.10 37.23 -33.13
C ASN A 2 19.48 35.90 -33.56
N VAL A 3 18.87 35.85 -34.76
CA VAL A 3 18.30 34.61 -35.34
C VAL A 3 19.32 33.47 -35.39
N LEU A 4 20.61 33.83 -35.49
CA LEU A 4 21.74 32.89 -35.40
C LEU A 4 21.88 32.28 -34.00
N GLU A 5 21.79 33.08 -32.93
CA GLU A 5 21.90 32.62 -31.54
C GLU A 5 20.73 31.70 -31.17
N THR A 6 19.51 32.04 -31.59
CA THR A 6 18.34 31.20 -31.35
C THR A 6 18.43 29.88 -32.11
N SER A 7 18.96 29.89 -33.34
CA SER A 7 19.19 28.66 -34.11
C SER A 7 20.24 27.76 -33.46
N ILE A 8 21.31 28.33 -32.91
CA ILE A 8 22.36 27.58 -32.20
C ILE A 8 21.78 26.89 -30.95
N ILE A 9 20.99 27.61 -30.15
CA ILE A 9 20.38 27.06 -28.91
C ILE A 9 19.42 25.92 -29.22
N VAL A 10 18.54 26.09 -30.21
CA VAL A 10 17.59 25.04 -30.60
C VAL A 10 18.33 23.80 -31.10
N PHE A 11 19.38 23.99 -31.89
CA PHE A 11 20.21 22.88 -32.36
C PHE A 11 20.93 22.14 -31.23
N THR A 12 21.41 22.86 -30.21
CA THR A 12 22.06 22.23 -29.04
C THR A 12 21.08 21.38 -28.24
N ILE A 13 19.85 21.86 -28.05
CA ILE A 13 18.80 21.10 -27.36
C ILE A 13 18.48 19.81 -28.12
N ILE A 14 18.30 19.89 -29.44
CA ILE A 14 17.98 18.72 -30.28
C ILE A 14 19.13 17.68 -30.26
N LEU A 15 20.39 18.13 -30.36
CA LEU A 15 21.53 17.21 -30.26
C LEU A 15 21.60 16.54 -28.89
N SER A 16 21.36 17.29 -27.82
CA SER A 16 21.41 16.75 -26.45
C SER A 16 20.35 15.67 -26.22
N THR A 17 19.13 15.85 -26.73
CA THR A 17 18.06 14.86 -26.58
C THR A 17 18.32 13.60 -27.39
N ILE A 18 18.89 13.74 -28.59
CA ILE A 18 19.30 12.59 -29.43
C ILE A 18 20.38 11.76 -28.72
N ILE A 19 21.38 12.40 -28.11
CA ILE A 19 22.45 11.71 -27.38
C ILE A 19 21.88 10.94 -26.17
N VAL A 20 20.96 11.55 -25.41
CA VAL A 20 20.32 10.89 -24.27
C VAL A 20 19.49 9.68 -24.70
N LEU A 21 18.70 9.81 -25.77
CA LEU A 21 17.89 8.71 -26.30
C LEU A 21 18.77 7.58 -26.86
N TRP A 22 19.86 7.91 -27.55
CA TRP A 22 20.83 6.92 -28.02
C TRP A 22 21.52 6.20 -26.86
N HIS A 23 21.89 6.91 -25.79
CA HIS A 23 22.50 6.31 -24.62
C HIS A 23 21.54 5.34 -23.89
N ILE A 24 20.25 5.72 -23.74
CA ILE A 24 19.22 4.83 -23.17
C ILE A 24 19.04 3.58 -24.04
N HIS A 25 18.99 3.74 -25.36
CA HIS A 25 18.88 2.63 -26.30
C HIS A 25 20.09 1.69 -26.23
N ASN A 26 21.32 2.23 -26.17
CA ASN A 26 22.54 1.44 -26.09
C ASN A 26 22.68 0.67 -24.76
N LEU A 27 22.16 1.22 -23.65
CA LEU A 27 22.05 0.49 -22.38
C LEU A 27 21.02 -0.65 -22.44
N SER A 28 19.96 -0.49 -23.24
CA SER A 28 18.96 -1.55 -23.43
C SER A 28 19.52 -2.74 -24.21
N ASP A 29 20.44 -2.52 -25.16
CA ASP A 29 21.04 -3.60 -25.97
C ASP A 29 22.17 -4.36 -25.26
N HIS A 30 22.79 -3.78 -24.22
CA HIS A 30 23.85 -4.43 -23.42
C HIS A 30 23.40 -4.96 -22.05
N GLY A 31 22.09 -4.93 -21.75
CA GLY A 31 21.51 -5.47 -20.51
C GLY A 31 21.31 -6.98 -20.47
N ALA A 32 21.87 -7.75 -21.42
CA ALA A 32 21.74 -9.20 -21.52
C ALA A 32 23.08 -9.93 -21.33
N ALA A 33 23.85 -9.63 -20.28
CA ALA A 33 24.88 -10.53 -19.76
C ALA A 33 25.35 -10.10 -18.35
N GLY A 34 25.06 -10.92 -17.34
CA GLY A 34 25.88 -10.98 -16.12
C GLY A 34 25.33 -10.29 -14.86
N ALA A 35 24.26 -10.83 -14.28
CA ALA A 35 24.01 -10.71 -12.84
C ALA A 35 23.50 -12.05 -12.29
N THR A 36 24.46 -12.87 -11.84
CA THR A 36 24.22 -14.04 -10.99
C THR A 36 23.65 -13.58 -9.65
N GLY A 37 22.43 -14.01 -9.31
CA GLY A 37 21.89 -13.82 -7.97
C GLY A 37 20.36 -13.82 -7.83
N ALA A 38 19.76 -15.00 -8.03
CA ALA A 38 18.47 -15.44 -7.45
C ALA A 38 17.24 -14.49 -7.51
N ALA A 39 16.42 -14.67 -8.55
CA ALA A 39 14.99 -14.99 -8.42
C ALA A 39 14.43 -15.23 -9.83
N SER A 40 14.01 -16.47 -10.12
CA SER A 40 13.27 -16.80 -11.35
C SER A 40 11.94 -16.07 -11.35
N ALA A 41 11.85 -14.96 -12.07
CA ALA A 41 10.57 -14.42 -12.52
C ALA A 41 10.15 -15.22 -13.75
N THR A 42 9.35 -16.27 -13.55
CA THR A 42 8.68 -16.98 -14.64
C THR A 42 7.66 -16.02 -15.27
N LEU A 43 8.04 -15.35 -16.36
CA LEU A 43 7.11 -14.64 -17.22
C LEU A 43 6.14 -15.65 -17.86
N LEU A 44 4.89 -15.65 -17.41
CA LEU A 44 3.83 -16.43 -18.06
C LEU A 44 3.45 -15.74 -19.38
N ASN A 45 3.84 -16.38 -20.47
CA ASN A 45 3.36 -16.09 -21.82
C ASN A 45 1.90 -16.54 -21.94
N ILE A 46 0.96 -15.61 -21.76
CA ILE A 46 -0.46 -15.87 -21.99
C ILE A 46 -0.76 -15.48 -23.45
N ASN A 47 -0.74 -16.49 -24.33
CA ASN A 47 -1.32 -16.39 -25.66
C ASN A 47 -2.85 -16.34 -25.50
N TYR A 48 -3.42 -15.14 -25.57
CA TYR A 48 -4.86 -14.92 -25.47
C TYR A 48 -5.53 -15.34 -26.78
N ASN A 49 -5.91 -16.61 -26.88
CA ASN A 49 -6.82 -17.05 -27.92
C ASN A 49 -8.26 -17.05 -27.39
N LYS A 50 -9.05 -16.14 -27.93
CA LYS A 50 -10.44 -15.87 -27.58
C LYS A 50 -11.31 -17.04 -28.00
N GLN A 51 -11.65 -17.94 -27.07
CA GLN A 51 -12.78 -18.85 -27.26
C GLN A 51 -13.74 -18.76 -26.08
N LYS A 52 -14.95 -18.30 -26.42
CA LYS A 52 -16.14 -18.24 -25.59
C LYS A 52 -16.61 -19.68 -25.36
N SER A 53 -16.46 -20.22 -24.16
CA SER A 53 -17.19 -21.40 -23.72
C SER A 53 -17.90 -21.10 -22.40
N GLU A 54 -19.23 -21.27 -22.42
CA GLU A 54 -20.03 -21.42 -21.22
C GLU A 54 -19.60 -22.73 -20.56
N GLY A 55 -18.71 -22.63 -19.57
CA GLY A 55 -18.15 -23.78 -18.88
C GLY A 55 -17.86 -23.40 -17.43
N SER A 56 -18.64 -23.99 -16.52
CA SER A 56 -18.43 -23.93 -15.07
C SER A 56 -16.98 -24.25 -14.73
N CYS A 57 -16.21 -23.25 -14.28
CA CYS A 57 -14.90 -23.44 -13.69
C CYS A 57 -15.09 -24.22 -12.37
N SER A 58 -14.91 -25.54 -12.44
CA SER A 58 -14.83 -26.42 -11.28
C SER A 58 -13.37 -26.83 -11.10
N THR A 59 -12.59 -25.89 -10.58
CA THR A 59 -11.22 -26.13 -10.13
C THR A 59 -11.17 -25.61 -8.70
N SER A 60 -11.18 -26.52 -7.72
CA SER A 60 -11.01 -26.24 -6.30
C SER A 60 -9.63 -25.63 -6.05
N CYS A 61 -9.54 -24.31 -6.25
CA CYS A 61 -8.49 -23.44 -5.77
C CYS A 61 -8.95 -22.93 -4.40
N ASP A 62 -8.74 -23.75 -3.36
CA ASP A 62 -9.36 -23.57 -2.03
C ASP A 62 -8.71 -22.47 -1.16
N SER A 63 -7.98 -21.51 -1.73
CA SER A 63 -7.49 -20.36 -0.94
C SER A 63 -6.98 -19.22 -1.81
N ILE A 64 -7.85 -18.60 -2.61
CA ILE A 64 -7.60 -17.21 -3.01
C ILE A 64 -7.94 -16.33 -1.80
N ASP A 65 -6.94 -15.62 -1.29
CA ASP A 65 -7.16 -14.58 -0.29
C ASP A 65 -8.20 -13.59 -0.85
N PRO A 66 -9.17 -13.12 -0.04
CA PRO A 66 -10.23 -12.22 -0.49
C PRO A 66 -9.67 -10.79 -0.66
N VAL A 67 -8.67 -10.62 -1.53
CA VAL A 67 -7.95 -9.37 -1.80
C VAL A 67 -8.84 -8.25 -2.33
N SER A 68 -10.02 -8.60 -2.84
CA SER A 68 -11.03 -7.64 -3.30
C SER A 68 -12.00 -7.19 -2.20
N ASP A 69 -11.96 -7.77 -0.99
CA ASP A 69 -12.73 -7.28 0.15
C ASP A 69 -11.93 -6.23 0.93
N PRO A 70 -12.45 -5.00 1.12
CA PRO A 70 -11.84 -4.00 2.00
C PRO A 70 -11.43 -4.54 3.37
N ARG A 71 -12.16 -5.50 3.94
CA ARG A 71 -11.83 -6.10 5.25
C ARG A 71 -10.49 -6.80 5.25
N TYR A 72 -10.15 -7.48 4.16
CA TYR A 72 -8.87 -8.18 4.04
C TYR A 72 -7.72 -7.18 4.19
N ASN A 73 -7.79 -6.05 3.49
CA ASN A 73 -6.78 -4.99 3.60
C ASN A 73 -6.73 -4.41 5.02
N MET A 74 -7.86 -4.20 5.68
CA MET A 74 -7.89 -3.76 7.08
C MET A 74 -7.24 -4.76 8.04
N GLN A 75 -7.40 -6.07 7.82
CA GLN A 75 -6.70 -7.09 8.58
C GLN A 75 -5.19 -7.07 8.34
N GLN A 76 -4.75 -6.83 7.10
CA GLN A 76 -3.33 -6.68 6.80
C GLN A 76 -2.74 -5.41 7.42
N ILE A 77 -3.48 -4.30 7.43
CA ILE A 77 -3.09 -3.07 8.14
C ILE A 77 -2.83 -3.33 9.62
N ILE A 78 -3.68 -4.12 10.27
CA ILE A 78 -3.50 -4.49 11.69
C ILE A 78 -2.19 -5.26 11.88
N LYS A 79 -1.92 -6.28 11.05
CA LYS A 79 -0.70 -7.07 11.10
C LYS A 79 0.54 -6.19 10.88
N GLN A 80 0.53 -5.35 9.85
CA GLN A 80 1.62 -4.43 9.55
C GLN A 80 1.81 -3.38 10.65
N SER A 81 0.74 -2.93 11.29
CA SER A 81 0.81 -1.99 12.43
C SER A 81 1.49 -2.62 13.65
N ILE A 82 1.34 -3.93 13.90
CA ILE A 82 2.05 -4.62 14.99
C ILE A 82 3.56 -4.62 14.73
N LEU A 83 3.97 -4.95 13.50
CA LEU A 83 5.38 -4.95 13.10
C LEU A 83 5.98 -3.53 13.19
N LEU A 84 5.25 -2.53 12.70
CA LEU A 84 5.65 -1.14 12.80
C LEU A 84 5.83 -0.68 14.25
N GLU A 85 4.92 -1.08 15.15
CA GLU A 85 5.06 -0.79 16.58
C GLU A 85 6.34 -1.39 17.17
N GLU A 86 6.67 -2.63 16.80
CA GLU A 86 7.90 -3.28 17.25
C GLU A 86 9.13 -2.50 16.78
N HIS A 87 9.16 -2.08 15.51
CA HIS A 87 10.24 -1.26 14.97
C HIS A 87 10.37 0.12 15.66
N LEU A 88 9.25 0.73 16.07
CA LEU A 88 9.26 2.01 16.78
C LEU A 88 9.73 1.86 18.23
N THR A 89 9.31 0.80 18.93
CA THR A 89 9.57 0.62 20.37
C THR A 89 10.93 -0.02 20.66
N ASN A 90 11.39 -0.95 19.83
CA ASN A 90 12.67 -1.64 20.04
C ASN A 90 13.83 -0.91 19.35
N LYS A 91 14.70 -0.27 20.13
CA LYS A 91 15.88 0.47 19.63
C LYS A 91 16.79 -0.37 18.73
N ASN A 92 16.94 -1.66 19.01
CA ASN A 92 17.79 -2.57 18.21
C ASN A 92 17.18 -2.90 16.85
N LYS A 93 15.87 -2.74 16.68
CA LYS A 93 15.14 -2.97 15.43
C LYS A 93 14.72 -1.66 14.75
N ARG A 94 15.06 -0.50 15.31
CA ARG A 94 14.62 0.83 14.86
C ARG A 94 15.40 1.28 13.63
N CYS A 95 15.11 0.66 12.49
CA CYS A 95 15.64 1.04 11.19
C CYS A 95 14.71 2.05 10.51
N ARG A 96 15.25 3.20 10.10
CA ARG A 96 14.46 4.27 9.49
C ARG A 96 13.81 3.82 8.17
N ASP A 97 14.53 3.07 7.37
CA ASP A 97 14.04 2.58 6.08
C ASP A 97 12.96 1.53 6.27
N CYS A 98 13.12 0.61 7.22
CA CYS A 98 12.09 -0.38 7.57
C CYS A 98 10.81 0.31 8.04
N ILE A 99 10.91 1.28 8.96
CA ILE A 99 9.75 2.04 9.47
C ILE A 99 9.04 2.77 8.32
N THR A 100 9.80 3.42 7.45
CA THR A 100 9.27 4.11 6.26
C THR A 100 8.53 3.14 5.34
N LYS A 101 9.11 1.96 5.08
CA LYS A 101 8.47 0.90 4.27
C LYS A 101 7.17 0.41 4.89
N HIS A 102 7.14 0.18 6.21
CA HIS A 102 5.90 -0.23 6.89
C HIS A 102 4.82 0.83 6.81
N PHE A 103 5.15 2.11 7.03
CA PHE A 103 4.18 3.19 6.86
C PHE A 103 3.60 3.22 5.45
N LEU A 104 4.44 3.19 4.41
CA LEU A 104 3.99 3.21 3.02
C LEU A 104 3.11 2.00 2.69
N HIS A 105 3.46 0.82 3.18
CA HIS A 105 2.65 -0.38 3.00
C HIS A 105 1.28 -0.24 3.66
N ILE A 106 1.23 0.23 4.91
CA ILE A 106 -0.03 0.45 5.62
C ILE A 106 -0.90 1.50 4.91
N ILE A 107 -0.31 2.60 4.46
CA ILE A 107 -1.02 3.67 3.73
C ILE A 107 -1.60 3.11 2.43
N GLY A 108 -0.81 2.37 1.65
CA GLY A 108 -1.27 1.75 0.41
C GLY A 108 -2.47 0.81 0.64
N LEU A 109 -2.40 -0.05 1.67
CA LEU A 109 -3.52 -0.91 2.03
C LEU A 109 -4.77 -0.11 2.47
N ALA A 110 -4.59 1.01 3.17
CA ALA A 110 -5.70 1.83 3.63
C ALA A 110 -6.40 2.55 2.46
N GLU A 111 -5.63 3.12 1.55
CA GLU A 111 -6.14 3.76 0.34
C GLU A 111 -6.81 2.76 -0.59
N GLU A 112 -6.24 1.55 -0.72
CA GLU A 112 -6.86 0.46 -1.46
C GLU A 112 -8.17 -0.01 -0.82
N ALA A 113 -8.21 -0.16 0.51
CA ALA A 113 -9.45 -0.52 1.22
C ALA A 113 -10.55 0.54 1.02
N GLN A 114 -10.18 1.83 1.04
CA GLN A 114 -11.09 2.93 0.73
C GLN A 114 -11.59 2.86 -0.71
N MET A 115 -10.71 2.61 -1.67
CA MET A 115 -11.05 2.47 -3.08
C MET A 115 -12.01 1.30 -3.30
N LEU A 116 -11.73 0.13 -2.74
CA LEU A 116 -12.56 -1.08 -2.86
C LEU A 116 -13.94 -0.90 -2.21
N ALA A 117 -14.01 -0.14 -1.11
CA ALA A 117 -15.28 0.14 -0.43
C ALA A 117 -16.24 0.98 -1.29
N THR A 118 -15.73 1.80 -2.22
CA THR A 118 -16.51 2.66 -3.13
C THR A 118 -17.68 3.36 -2.43
N ASN A 119 -18.91 3.08 -2.85
CA ASN A 119 -20.15 3.67 -2.32
C ASN A 119 -20.65 2.97 -1.04
N LYS A 120 -19.97 1.93 -0.58
CA LYS A 120 -20.33 1.12 0.59
C LYS A 120 -19.43 1.43 1.79
N ILE A 121 -18.78 2.59 1.81
CA ILE A 121 -17.83 2.99 2.87
C ILE A 121 -18.45 2.90 4.27
N ASP A 122 -19.75 3.19 4.40
CA ASP A 122 -20.49 3.12 5.68
C ASP A 122 -20.52 1.72 6.29
N LYS A 123 -20.31 0.66 5.48
CA LYS A 123 -20.24 -0.73 5.97
C LYS A 123 -18.90 -1.09 6.61
N TYR A 124 -17.91 -0.21 6.48
CA TYR A 124 -16.53 -0.45 6.90
C TYR A 124 -16.04 0.73 7.77
N PRO A 125 -16.38 0.71 9.08
CA PRO A 125 -16.03 1.78 9.99
C PRO A 125 -14.51 1.97 10.12
N LEU A 126 -14.06 3.21 10.26
CA LEU A 126 -12.64 3.58 10.44
C LEU A 126 -11.74 3.46 9.20
N ILE A 127 -12.25 3.12 8.01
CA ILE A 127 -11.41 3.15 6.80
C ILE A 127 -10.90 4.57 6.51
N ASN A 128 -11.79 5.57 6.46
CA ASN A 128 -11.41 6.95 6.15
C ASN A 128 -10.45 7.52 7.21
N GLU A 129 -10.76 7.27 8.47
CA GLU A 129 -9.95 7.64 9.62
C GLU A 129 -8.57 6.99 9.56
N SER A 130 -8.47 5.74 9.11
CA SER A 130 -7.19 5.05 8.92
C SER A 130 -6.33 5.75 7.88
N VAL A 131 -6.89 6.08 6.71
CA VAL A 131 -6.16 6.78 5.64
C VAL A 131 -5.59 8.09 6.16
N ILE A 132 -6.40 8.88 6.86
CA ILE A 132 -5.99 10.18 7.44
C ILE A 132 -4.89 9.97 8.48
N LEU A 133 -5.13 9.11 9.48
CA LEU A 133 -4.22 8.92 10.60
C LEU A 133 -2.84 8.43 10.15
N TYR A 134 -2.77 7.39 9.31
CA TYR A 134 -1.48 6.83 8.91
C TYR A 134 -0.68 7.81 8.06
N ASN A 135 -1.35 8.61 7.22
CA ASN A 135 -0.70 9.70 6.50
C ASN A 135 -0.17 10.80 7.43
N GLU A 136 -0.93 11.19 8.46
CA GLU A 136 -0.47 12.17 9.46
C GLU A 136 0.74 11.67 10.25
N LEU A 137 0.69 10.42 10.74
CA LEU A 137 1.81 9.81 11.45
C LEU A 137 3.05 9.69 10.55
N PHE A 138 2.87 9.38 9.28
CA PHE A 138 3.97 9.33 8.31
C PHE A 138 4.57 10.71 8.04
N LYS A 139 3.75 11.77 7.92
CA LYS A 139 4.23 13.15 7.80
C LYS A 139 5.08 13.57 9.01
N ILE A 140 4.62 13.25 10.22
CA ILE A 140 5.38 13.49 11.45
C ILE A 140 6.69 12.70 11.40
N TRP A 141 6.64 11.43 11.02
CA TRP A 141 7.83 10.59 10.90
C TRP A 141 8.87 11.21 9.95
N ILE A 142 8.47 11.64 8.75
CA ILE A 142 9.36 12.22 7.74
C ILE A 142 9.92 13.58 8.18
N LYS A 143 9.08 14.47 8.72
CA LYS A 143 9.50 15.81 9.19
C LYS A 143 10.63 15.76 10.21
N ASN A 144 10.65 14.73 11.04
CA ASN A 144 11.63 14.55 12.12
C ASN A 144 12.91 13.78 11.69
N LYS A 145 13.17 13.63 10.38
CA LYS A 145 14.35 12.90 9.84
C LYS A 145 15.69 13.38 10.42
N ASN A 146 15.83 14.68 10.64
CA ASN A 146 17.12 15.31 10.97
C ASN A 146 17.38 15.41 12.49
N LEU A 147 16.48 14.91 13.34
CA LEU A 147 16.59 15.11 14.79
C LEU A 147 17.61 14.19 15.48
N ASN A 148 18.25 13.26 14.76
CA ASN A 148 19.39 12.45 15.23
C ASN A 148 19.32 12.00 16.70
N GLY A 149 18.14 11.49 17.13
CA GLY A 149 17.94 10.93 18.46
C GLY A 149 17.91 11.92 19.64
N LYS A 150 17.92 13.24 19.40
CA LYS A 150 17.86 14.24 20.49
C LYS A 150 16.48 14.35 21.15
N ASP A 151 15.43 14.06 20.39
CA ASP A 151 14.04 14.09 20.87
C ASP A 151 13.32 12.84 20.38
N GLU A 152 12.99 11.92 21.30
CA GLU A 152 12.22 10.68 21.01
C GLU A 152 10.71 10.88 21.22
N THR A 153 10.25 12.07 21.59
CA THR A 153 8.83 12.33 21.91
C THR A 153 7.91 12.05 20.73
N TYR A 154 8.35 12.35 19.50
CA TYR A 154 7.59 12.04 18.29
C TYR A 154 7.45 10.53 18.05
N ILE A 155 8.44 9.72 18.44
CA ILE A 155 8.38 8.26 18.32
C ILE A 155 7.34 7.72 19.29
N LEU A 156 7.33 8.22 20.53
CA LEU A 156 6.34 7.86 21.53
C LEU A 156 4.93 8.25 21.09
N TYR A 157 4.77 9.47 20.56
CA TYR A 157 3.51 9.95 20.00
C TYR A 157 3.00 9.05 18.86
N CYS A 158 3.87 8.74 17.88
CA CYS A 158 3.49 7.85 16.77
C CYS A 158 3.12 6.45 17.27
N THR A 159 3.87 5.92 18.23
CA THR A 159 3.63 4.59 18.82
C THR A 159 2.27 4.53 19.51
N ASP A 160 1.94 5.52 20.35
CA ASP A 160 0.69 5.55 21.09
C ASP A 160 -0.53 5.68 20.15
N LYS A 161 -0.48 6.63 19.21
CA LYS A 161 -1.54 6.81 18.21
C LYS A 161 -1.76 5.57 17.37
N LEU A 162 -0.68 4.96 16.87
CA LEU A 162 -0.74 3.72 16.11
C LEU A 162 -1.34 2.58 16.93
N ARG A 163 -0.95 2.43 18.20
CA ARG A 163 -1.45 1.38 19.10
C ARG A 163 -2.94 1.54 19.37
N ASN A 164 -3.37 2.76 19.68
CA ASN A 164 -4.77 3.06 20.00
C ASN A 164 -5.67 2.79 18.80
N HIS A 165 -5.27 3.24 17.60
CA HIS A 165 -6.01 2.97 16.37
C HIS A 165 -6.05 1.48 16.02
N ARG A 166 -4.91 0.79 16.08
CA ARG A 166 -4.86 -0.66 15.82
C ARG A 166 -5.82 -1.45 16.73
N LYS A 167 -5.90 -1.10 18.01
CA LYS A 167 -6.83 -1.77 18.94
C LYS A 167 -8.29 -1.63 18.50
N GLN A 168 -8.69 -0.44 18.04
CA GLN A 168 -10.05 -0.22 17.50
C GLN A 168 -10.27 -1.08 16.25
N LEU A 169 -9.30 -1.10 15.32
CA LEU A 169 -9.38 -1.92 14.12
C LEU A 169 -9.48 -3.42 14.43
N ILE A 170 -8.76 -3.93 15.44
CA ILE A 170 -8.85 -5.33 15.87
C ILE A 170 -10.27 -5.69 16.30
N VAL A 171 -10.93 -4.82 17.07
CA VAL A 171 -12.31 -5.06 17.51
C VAL A 171 -13.26 -5.16 16.30
N ILE A 172 -13.13 -4.26 15.33
CA ILE A 172 -14.04 -4.16 14.19
C ILE A 172 -13.77 -5.24 13.13
N TYR A 173 -12.51 -5.54 12.84
CA TYR A 173 -12.12 -6.33 11.66
C TYR A 173 -11.56 -7.73 11.97
N PHE A 174 -11.19 -8.00 13.23
CA PHE A 174 -10.77 -9.34 13.65
C PHE A 174 -11.82 -10.03 14.52
N PHE A 175 -12.38 -9.32 15.50
CA PHE A 175 -13.31 -9.93 16.45
C PHE A 175 -14.75 -9.97 15.93
N ASN A 176 -15.19 -8.94 15.22
CA ASN A 176 -16.57 -8.89 14.71
C ASN A 176 -16.87 -10.02 13.70
N GLU A 177 -15.88 -10.45 12.92
CA GLU A 177 -16.02 -11.54 11.94
C GLU A 177 -15.93 -12.93 12.59
N LYS A 178 -15.03 -13.13 13.56
CA LYS A 178 -14.82 -14.43 14.21
C LYS A 178 -15.83 -14.75 15.31
N TYR A 179 -16.37 -13.73 15.97
CA TYR A 179 -17.25 -13.91 17.14
C TYR A 179 -18.69 -13.45 16.92
N ASN A 180 -19.05 -12.91 15.74
CA ASN A 180 -20.40 -12.48 15.39
C ASN A 180 -21.16 -11.94 16.62
N ILE A 181 -20.67 -10.84 17.18
CA ILE A 181 -21.42 -10.08 18.18
C ILE A 181 -22.52 -9.34 17.41
N VAL A 182 -23.43 -10.11 16.83
CA VAL A 182 -24.67 -9.59 16.29
C VAL A 182 -25.44 -9.16 17.51
N ASP A 183 -25.62 -7.85 17.66
CA ASP A 183 -26.71 -7.31 18.48
C ASP A 183 -27.99 -7.95 17.96
N LYS A 184 -28.43 -9.01 18.65
CA LYS A 184 -29.71 -9.69 18.42
C LYS A 184 -30.90 -8.85 18.86
N ASP A 185 -30.67 -7.60 19.25
CA ASP A 185 -31.69 -6.72 19.81
C ASP A 185 -32.00 -5.59 18.84
N LYS A 186 -32.72 -5.93 17.75
CA LYS A 186 -33.67 -5.05 17.03
C LYS A 186 -34.19 -5.77 15.79
N HIS A 187 -35.19 -6.63 15.96
CA HIS A 187 -36.42 -6.65 15.14
C HIS A 187 -37.36 -7.74 15.70
N SER A 188 -38.20 -7.33 16.63
CA SER A 188 -39.45 -8.02 16.94
C SER A 188 -40.55 -6.97 17.04
N GLU A 189 -41.07 -6.54 15.89
CA GLU A 189 -42.44 -6.02 15.80
C GLU A 189 -43.08 -6.62 14.54
N PRO A 190 -44.05 -7.55 14.67
CA PRO A 190 -44.90 -7.92 13.56
C PRO A 190 -45.94 -6.81 13.39
N HIS A 191 -45.87 -6.08 12.28
CA HIS A 191 -46.98 -5.24 11.85
C HIS A 191 -48.18 -6.14 11.55
N MET A 192 -49.18 -6.05 12.42
CA MET A 192 -50.52 -6.57 12.23
C MET A 192 -51.36 -5.48 11.57
N TYR A 193 -51.76 -5.70 10.32
CA TYR A 193 -52.97 -5.14 9.72
C TYR A 193 -53.55 -6.19 8.77
#